data_AF-A0A7Y6XQD9-F1
#
_entry.id   AF-A0A7Y6XQD9-F1
#
_cell.length_a   1.000
_cell.length_b   1.000
_cell.length_c   1.000
_cell.angle_alpha   90.00
_cell.angle_beta   90.00
_cell.angle_gamma   90.00
#
_symmetry.space_group_name_H-M   'P 1'
#
loop_
_entity.id
_entity.type
_entity.pdbx_description
1 polymer ?
#
loop_
_entity_poly.entity_id
_entity_poly.type
_entity_poly.pdbx_seq_one_letter_code
_entity_poly.pdbx_strand_id
1 'polypeptide(L)'
;LDEKRKLVILGATELASDTTSVNRYSARYLVSGSYNIRKSEGLELGYGMVINYALGILNIYPTFTYNRALNTKTMIEAFLPSNIALRYHSSEKAFFILKAQYDNWRFNVTDALSQEPSQLTLQRADFLLSLTFEREIHDWLWATAEASYVNNVAYIVSLPGERLNNPLQEYHLKDAAYLKFSLVIVPPRKLWEKLK
;
A
#
# COMPACT_ATOMS: atom_id res chain seq x y z
N LEU A 1 -13.71 -15.61 -14.91
CA LEU A 1 -14.95 -15.52 -14.09
C LEU A 1 -15.91 -14.59 -14.82
N ASP A 2 -17.22 -14.82 -14.70
CA ASP A 2 -18.30 -14.03 -15.30
C ASP A 2 -18.24 -12.54 -14.88
N GLU A 3 -18.95 -11.63 -15.58
CA GLU A 3 -18.90 -10.17 -15.38
C GLU A 3 -19.16 -9.72 -13.92
N LYS A 4 -19.89 -10.53 -13.14
CA LYS A 4 -20.22 -10.23 -11.74
C LYS A 4 -19.19 -10.69 -10.73
N ARG A 5 -18.18 -11.46 -11.14
CA ARG A 5 -17.23 -12.15 -10.23
C ARG A 5 -15.80 -11.92 -10.69
N LYS A 6 -14.94 -11.48 -9.80
CA LYS A 6 -13.54 -11.19 -10.11
C LYS A 6 -12.60 -11.83 -9.08
N LEU A 7 -11.66 -12.62 -9.56
CA LEU A 7 -10.54 -13.11 -8.77
C LEU A 7 -9.34 -12.21 -9.06
N VAL A 8 -8.71 -11.71 -8.01
CA VAL A 8 -7.47 -10.94 -8.08
C VAL A 8 -6.41 -11.70 -7.31
N ILE A 9 -5.24 -11.86 -7.92
CA ILE A 9 -4.06 -12.40 -7.28
C ILE A 9 -2.93 -11.41 -7.49
N LEU A 10 -2.21 -11.08 -6.44
CA LEU A 10 -1.03 -10.22 -6.47
C LEU A 10 0.13 -10.97 -5.84
N GLY A 11 1.27 -10.98 -6.52
CA GLY A 11 2.55 -11.39 -5.97
C GLY A 11 3.50 -10.20 -6.00
N ALA A 12 4.21 -9.96 -4.90
CA ALA A 12 5.26 -8.96 -4.82
C ALA A 12 6.44 -9.49 -4.01
N THR A 13 7.63 -9.05 -4.38
CA THR A 13 8.85 -9.29 -3.61
C THR A 13 9.70 -8.03 -3.59
N GLU A 14 10.40 -7.82 -2.49
CA GLU A 14 11.21 -6.64 -2.24
C GLU A 14 12.46 -7.05 -1.46
N LEU A 15 13.60 -6.44 -1.78
CA LEU A 15 14.79 -6.47 -0.93
C LEU A 15 14.75 -5.24 -0.02
N ALA A 16 14.59 -5.46 1.28
CA ALA A 16 14.47 -4.42 2.29
C ALA A 16 15.64 -4.51 3.28
N SER A 17 16.85 -4.27 2.79
CA SER A 17 18.07 -4.23 3.58
C SER A 17 19.03 -3.17 3.07
N ASP A 18 19.85 -2.64 3.97
CA ASP A 18 21.04 -1.84 3.67
C ASP A 18 22.14 -2.62 2.92
N THR A 19 22.10 -3.96 2.92
CA THR A 19 23.02 -4.82 2.18
C THR A 19 22.35 -5.48 0.97
N THR A 20 23.14 -5.84 -0.03
CA THR A 20 22.67 -6.61 -1.21
C THR A 20 22.53 -8.11 -0.92
N SER A 21 22.79 -8.57 0.31
CA SER A 21 22.72 -9.99 0.65
C SER A 21 21.27 -10.47 0.66
N VAL A 22 20.96 -11.55 -0.05
CA VAL A 22 19.61 -12.16 -0.03
C VAL A 22 19.60 -13.26 1.02
N ASN A 23 18.88 -13.03 2.11
CA ASN A 23 18.74 -13.95 3.23
C ASN A 23 17.33 -13.85 3.82
N ARG A 24 17.04 -14.68 4.83
CA ARG A 24 15.70 -14.76 5.45
C ARG A 24 15.21 -13.46 6.12
N TYR A 25 16.12 -12.51 6.35
CA TYR A 25 15.90 -11.22 7.01
C TYR A 25 16.09 -10.01 6.09
N SER A 26 16.42 -10.20 4.82
CA SER A 26 16.55 -9.09 3.85
C SER A 26 15.50 -9.11 2.75
N ALA A 27 14.86 -10.25 2.49
CA ALA A 27 13.79 -10.38 1.49
C ALA A 27 12.40 -10.33 2.12
N ARG A 28 11.48 -9.65 1.43
CA ARG A 28 10.04 -9.63 1.70
C ARG A 28 9.31 -10.33 0.57
N TYR A 29 8.28 -11.09 0.93
CA TYR A 29 7.40 -11.75 -0.03
C TYR A 29 5.95 -11.49 0.36
N LEU A 30 5.15 -11.02 -0.58
CA LEU A 30 3.73 -10.79 -0.40
C LEU A 30 2.98 -11.55 -1.48
N VAL A 31 2.01 -12.34 -1.05
CA VAL A 31 1.02 -12.97 -1.91
C VAL A 31 -0.35 -12.58 -1.38
N SER A 32 -1.20 -12.02 -2.21
CA SER A 32 -2.58 -11.76 -1.86
C SER A 32 -3.54 -12.33 -2.90
N GLY A 33 -4.69 -12.77 -2.41
CA GLY A 33 -5.77 -13.26 -3.25
C GLY A 33 -7.09 -12.69 -2.74
N SER A 34 -7.92 -12.17 -3.64
CA SER A 34 -9.26 -11.72 -3.29
C SER A 34 -10.30 -12.15 -4.32
N TYR A 35 -11.46 -12.56 -3.82
CA TYR A 35 -12.62 -12.85 -4.61
C TYR A 35 -13.67 -11.76 -4.39
N ASN A 36 -14.04 -11.10 -5.49
CA ASN A 36 -14.89 -9.92 -5.48
C ASN A 36 -16.19 -10.25 -6.23
N ILE A 37 -17.31 -9.80 -5.66
CA ILE A 37 -18.66 -10.01 -6.18
C ILE A 37 -19.32 -8.65 -6.34
N ARG A 38 -19.73 -8.35 -7.57
CA ARG A 38 -20.58 -7.19 -7.88
C ARG A 38 -22.03 -7.53 -7.51
N LYS A 39 -22.57 -6.83 -6.50
CA LYS A 39 -23.94 -7.01 -6.00
C LYS A 39 -24.94 -6.15 -6.75
N SER A 40 -24.53 -4.97 -7.21
CA SER A 40 -25.30 -4.06 -8.05
C SER A 40 -24.36 -3.22 -8.92
N GLU A 41 -24.88 -2.37 -9.80
CA GLU A 41 -24.08 -1.51 -10.68
C GLU A 41 -23.07 -0.62 -9.92
N GLY A 42 -23.40 -0.24 -8.68
CA GLY A 42 -22.57 0.62 -7.84
C GLY A 42 -22.03 -0.05 -6.59
N LEU A 43 -22.14 -1.37 -6.41
CA LEU A 43 -21.67 -2.06 -5.19
C LEU A 43 -20.89 -3.33 -5.52
N GLU A 44 -19.66 -3.39 -5.04
CA GLU A 44 -18.78 -4.55 -5.10
C GLU A 44 -18.21 -4.86 -3.71
N LEU A 45 -18.29 -6.14 -3.34
CA LEU A 45 -17.80 -6.66 -2.08
C LEU A 45 -16.74 -7.71 -2.36
N GLY A 46 -15.63 -7.68 -1.63
CA GLY A 46 -14.55 -8.65 -1.74
C GLY A 46 -14.19 -9.26 -0.40
N TYR A 47 -13.78 -10.51 -0.46
CA TYR A 47 -13.11 -11.19 0.65
C TYR A 47 -11.84 -11.84 0.12
N GLY A 48 -10.80 -11.87 0.95
CA GLY A 48 -9.51 -12.34 0.52
C GLY A 48 -8.59 -12.62 1.69
N MET A 49 -7.33 -12.87 1.34
CA MET A 49 -6.27 -13.13 2.28
C MET A 49 -4.97 -12.56 1.74
N VAL A 50 -4.14 -12.07 2.66
CA VAL A 50 -2.77 -11.66 2.40
C VAL A 50 -1.85 -12.54 3.22
N ILE A 51 -0.87 -13.14 2.56
CA ILE A 51 0.28 -13.82 3.16
C ILE A 51 1.49 -12.94 2.91
N ASN A 52 2.10 -12.45 3.99
CA ASN A 52 3.24 -11.54 3.95
C ASN A 52 4.38 -12.07 4.81
N TYR A 53 5.47 -12.46 4.19
CA TYR A 53 6.73 -12.74 4.86
C TYR A 53 7.57 -11.47 4.90
N ALA A 54 7.77 -10.90 6.09
CA ALA A 54 8.46 -9.63 6.29
C ALA A 54 9.66 -9.83 7.24
N LEU A 55 10.84 -10.10 6.65
CA LEU A 55 12.13 -10.18 7.33
C LEU A 55 12.12 -11.11 8.55
N GLY A 56 11.81 -12.39 8.33
CA GLY A 56 11.78 -13.40 9.40
C GLY A 56 10.40 -13.66 10.00
N ILE A 57 9.38 -12.86 9.66
CA ILE A 57 8.02 -13.04 10.19
C ILE A 57 7.03 -13.35 9.09
N LEU A 58 6.35 -14.49 9.24
CA LEU A 58 5.16 -14.82 8.46
C LEU A 58 3.93 -14.16 9.10
N ASN A 59 3.24 -13.36 8.30
CA ASN A 59 1.99 -12.71 8.65
C ASN A 59 0.89 -13.19 7.70
N ILE A 60 -0.27 -13.52 8.25
CA ILE A 60 -1.44 -13.95 7.49
C ILE A 60 -2.64 -13.17 8.00
N TYR A 61 -3.29 -12.43 7.11
CA TYR A 61 -4.45 -11.60 7.46
C TYR A 61 -5.61 -11.82 6.49
N PRO A 62 -6.85 -11.94 6.99
CA PRO A 62 -8.01 -11.82 6.13
C PRO A 62 -8.14 -10.38 5.64
N THR A 63 -8.64 -10.21 4.42
CA THR A 63 -8.90 -8.90 3.83
C THR A 63 -10.33 -8.78 3.37
N PHE A 64 -10.90 -7.60 3.51
CA PHE A 64 -12.24 -7.29 3.03
C PHE A 64 -12.19 -6.08 2.11
N THR A 65 -12.89 -6.16 1.00
CA THR A 65 -13.02 -5.06 0.05
C THR A 65 -14.46 -4.57 0.02
N TYR A 66 -14.64 -3.26 0.08
CA TYR A 66 -15.95 -2.63 -0.05
C TYR A 66 -15.83 -1.44 -0.98
N ASN A 67 -16.48 -1.53 -2.14
CA ASN A 67 -16.46 -0.52 -3.17
C ASN A 67 -17.90 -0.10 -3.45
N ARG A 68 -18.24 1.14 -3.16
CA ARG A 68 -19.60 1.67 -3.37
C ARG A 68 -19.59 3.03 -4.05
N ALA A 69 -20.20 3.11 -5.22
CA ALA A 69 -20.61 4.38 -5.81
C ALA A 69 -21.77 4.96 -5.00
N LEU A 70 -21.55 6.14 -4.41
CA LEU A 70 -22.60 6.88 -3.71
C LEU A 70 -23.48 7.65 -4.69
N ASN A 71 -22.88 8.12 -5.78
CA ASN A 71 -23.54 8.78 -6.90
C ASN A 71 -22.63 8.65 -8.16
N THR A 72 -22.92 9.39 -9.23
CA THR A 72 -22.16 9.35 -10.48
C THR A 72 -20.73 9.90 -10.38
N LYS A 73 -20.40 10.64 -9.33
CA LYS A 73 -19.10 11.29 -9.14
C LYS A 73 -18.34 10.79 -7.91
N THR A 74 -19.03 10.31 -6.88
CA THR A 74 -18.44 9.98 -5.58
C THR A 74 -18.48 8.47 -5.33
N MET A 75 -17.35 7.93 -4.89
CA MET A 75 -17.18 6.52 -4.58
C MET A 75 -16.43 6.35 -3.26
N ILE A 76 -16.89 5.41 -2.44
CA ILE A 76 -16.14 4.90 -1.28
C ILE A 76 -15.44 3.62 -1.71
N GLU A 77 -14.15 3.53 -1.38
CA GLU A 77 -13.31 2.36 -1.59
C GLU A 77 -12.69 1.98 -0.25
N ALA A 78 -12.78 0.72 0.15
CA ALA A 78 -12.13 0.24 1.36
C ALA A 78 -11.45 -1.09 1.08
N PHE A 79 -10.21 -1.20 1.55
CA PHE A 79 -9.44 -2.43 1.56
C PHE A 79 -8.97 -2.68 3.00
N LEU A 80 -9.80 -3.36 3.77
CA LEU A 80 -9.62 -3.51 5.21
C LEU A 80 -8.68 -4.69 5.54
N PRO A 81 -7.86 -4.54 6.60
CA PRO A 81 -7.79 -3.39 7.52
C PRO A 81 -6.89 -2.24 7.06
N SER A 82 -6.29 -2.34 5.87
CA SER A 82 -5.22 -1.43 5.42
C SER A 82 -5.67 0.01 5.19
N ASN A 83 -6.77 0.25 4.48
CA ASN A 83 -7.16 1.61 4.10
C ASN A 83 -8.65 1.77 3.76
N ILE A 84 -9.08 3.02 3.80
CA ILE A 84 -10.38 3.50 3.33
C ILE A 84 -10.14 4.81 2.56
N ALA A 85 -10.79 4.97 1.41
CA ALA A 85 -10.70 6.13 0.56
C ALA A 85 -12.09 6.60 0.11
N LEU A 86 -12.21 7.92 -0.03
CA LEU A 86 -13.32 8.60 -0.68
C LEU A 86 -12.79 9.25 -1.96
N ARG A 87 -13.27 8.79 -3.11
CA ARG A 87 -12.91 9.30 -4.43
C ARG A 87 -14.04 10.18 -4.97
N TYR A 88 -13.69 11.36 -5.44
CA TYR A 88 -14.60 12.30 -6.10
C TYR A 88 -14.09 12.66 -7.50
N HIS A 89 -14.89 12.39 -8.51
CA HIS A 89 -14.63 12.73 -9.91
C HIS A 89 -15.16 14.14 -10.18
N SER A 90 -14.25 15.12 -10.27
CA SER A 90 -14.63 16.49 -10.63
C SER A 90 -14.96 16.59 -12.13
N SER A 91 -14.25 15.82 -12.95
CA SER A 91 -14.54 15.56 -14.37
C SER A 91 -14.07 14.16 -14.75
N GLU A 92 -14.28 13.75 -16.01
CA GLU A 92 -13.74 12.48 -16.54
C GLU A 92 -12.20 12.44 -16.53
N LYS A 93 -11.55 13.60 -16.44
CA LYS A 93 -10.09 13.76 -16.52
C LYS A 93 -9.46 14.20 -15.22
N ALA A 94 -10.23 14.35 -14.14
CA ALA A 94 -9.72 14.88 -12.88
C ALA A 94 -10.48 14.30 -11.69
N PHE A 95 -9.73 13.87 -10.68
CA PHE A 95 -10.30 13.30 -9.47
C PHE A 95 -9.53 13.72 -8.22
N PHE A 96 -10.27 13.72 -7.12
CA PHE A 96 -9.77 13.92 -5.77
C PHE A 96 -9.94 12.64 -4.97
N ILE A 97 -8.94 12.26 -4.17
CA ILE A 97 -8.97 11.08 -3.31
C ILE A 97 -8.59 11.53 -1.91
N LEU A 98 -9.51 11.39 -0.96
CA LEU A 98 -9.21 11.48 0.46
C LEU A 98 -9.03 10.05 0.99
N LYS A 99 -7.85 9.72 1.52
CA LYS A 99 -7.51 8.36 1.95
C LYS A 99 -6.97 8.34 3.37
N ALA A 100 -7.50 7.46 4.20
CA ALA A 100 -6.93 7.08 5.48
C ALA A 100 -6.31 5.69 5.35
N GLN A 101 -5.04 5.53 5.74
CA GLN A 101 -4.28 4.30 5.55
C GLN A 101 -3.45 4.00 6.80
N TYR A 102 -3.41 2.74 7.20
CA TYR A 102 -2.42 2.22 8.12
C TYR A 102 -1.32 1.51 7.31
N ASP A 103 -0.07 1.89 7.56
CA ASP A 103 1.09 1.30 6.90
C ASP A 103 2.09 0.78 7.93
N ASN A 104 2.73 -0.33 7.60
CA ASN A 104 3.73 -0.97 8.44
C ASN A 104 4.87 -1.47 7.54
N TRP A 105 6.08 -1.01 7.84
CA TRP A 105 7.26 -1.42 7.12
C TRP A 105 8.35 -1.89 8.08
N ARG A 106 9.19 -2.77 7.53
CA ARG A 106 10.36 -3.31 8.18
C ARG A 106 11.53 -3.20 7.25
N PHE A 107 12.70 -2.90 7.80
CA PHE A 107 13.92 -2.80 7.03
C PHE A 107 15.09 -3.31 7.86
N ASN A 108 15.93 -4.11 7.23
CA ASN A 108 17.09 -4.71 7.86
C ASN A 108 18.27 -3.76 7.77
N VAL A 109 18.97 -3.56 8.88
CA VAL A 109 20.18 -2.73 8.95
C VAL A 109 21.30 -3.52 9.62
N THR A 110 22.53 -3.29 9.17
CA THR A 110 23.73 -3.86 9.80
C THR A 110 24.01 -3.13 11.11
N ASP A 111 24.30 -3.89 12.17
CA ASP A 111 24.71 -3.31 13.44
C ASP A 111 26.16 -2.82 13.36
N ALA A 112 26.33 -1.50 13.23
CA ALA A 112 27.65 -0.88 13.13
C ALA A 112 28.45 -0.91 14.45
N LEU A 113 27.79 -1.19 15.59
CA LEU A 113 28.42 -1.20 16.91
C LEU A 113 28.83 -2.61 17.37
N SER A 114 28.34 -3.65 16.68
CA SER A 114 28.69 -5.02 16.99
C SER A 114 30.07 -5.39 16.43
N GLN A 115 30.85 -6.13 17.21
CA GLN A 115 32.14 -6.69 16.78
C GLN A 115 31.97 -7.84 15.79
N GLU A 116 30.80 -8.49 15.80
CA GLU A 116 30.40 -9.54 14.86
C GLU A 116 29.32 -9.00 13.90
N PRO A 117 29.22 -9.48 12.65
CA PRO A 117 28.16 -9.09 11.72
C PRO A 117 26.77 -9.50 12.24
N SER A 118 26.15 -8.64 13.05
CA SER A 118 24.77 -8.78 13.49
C SER A 118 23.86 -7.84 12.69
N GLN A 119 22.61 -8.25 12.56
CA GLN A 119 21.57 -7.49 11.89
C GLN A 119 20.58 -6.98 12.93
N LEU A 120 20.05 -5.80 12.69
CA LEU A 120 18.94 -5.21 13.43
C LEU A 120 17.80 -4.97 12.45
N THR A 121 16.58 -5.06 12.95
CA THR A 121 15.39 -4.71 12.17
C THR A 121 14.80 -3.42 12.68
N LEU A 122 14.78 -2.42 11.81
CA LEU A 122 14.01 -1.22 11.98
C LEU A 122 12.55 -1.50 11.60
N GLN A 123 11.62 -1.18 12.50
CA GLN A 123 10.19 -1.32 12.26
C GLN A 123 9.51 0.00 12.48
N ARG A 124 8.56 0.32 11.60
CA ARG A 124 7.78 1.54 11.71
C ARG A 124 6.35 1.28 11.28
N ALA A 125 5.43 1.77 12.09
CA ALA A 125 4.01 1.76 11.82
C ALA A 125 3.48 3.19 11.84
N ASP A 126 2.70 3.54 10.83
CA ASP A 126 2.17 4.88 10.64
C ASP A 126 0.69 4.84 10.29
N PHE A 127 -0.02 5.88 10.72
CA PHE A 127 -1.32 6.24 10.18
C PHE A 127 -1.17 7.44 9.25
N LEU A 128 -1.64 7.30 8.02
CA LEU A 128 -1.54 8.31 6.97
C LEU A 128 -2.93 8.82 6.60
N LEU A 129 -3.08 10.14 6.58
CA LEU A 129 -4.23 10.82 5.99
C LEU A 129 -3.76 11.61 4.78
N SER A 130 -4.24 11.25 3.59
CA SER A 130 -3.78 11.79 2.32
C SER A 130 -4.92 12.43 1.54
N LEU A 131 -4.68 13.61 1.00
CA LEU A 131 -5.50 14.24 -0.03
C LEU A 131 -4.72 14.24 -1.34
N THR A 132 -5.22 13.50 -2.33
CA THR A 132 -4.62 13.37 -3.65
C THR A 132 -5.48 14.07 -4.68
N PHE A 133 -4.86 14.88 -5.54
CA PHE A 133 -5.44 15.37 -6.77
C PHE A 133 -4.73 14.72 -7.95
N GLU A 134 -5.48 14.12 -8.85
CA GLU A 134 -4.92 13.51 -10.05
C GLU A 134 -5.67 14.01 -11.28
N ARG A 135 -4.92 14.26 -12.35
CA ARG A 135 -5.44 14.83 -13.60
C ARG A 135 -4.77 14.26 -14.82
N GLU A 136 -5.57 13.93 -15.82
CA GLU A 136 -5.13 13.63 -17.18
C GLU A 136 -4.64 14.94 -17.82
N ILE A 137 -3.34 15.02 -18.12
CA ILE A 137 -2.76 16.11 -18.91
C ILE A 137 -2.92 15.79 -20.39
N HIS A 138 -2.67 14.53 -20.75
CA HIS A 138 -2.82 13.98 -22.11
C HIS A 138 -3.30 12.54 -22.01
N ASP A 139 -3.84 11.97 -23.10
CA ASP A 139 -4.35 10.58 -23.13
C ASP A 139 -3.32 9.50 -22.72
N TRP A 140 -2.03 9.82 -22.71
CA TRP A 140 -0.92 8.97 -22.26
C TRP A 140 -0.21 9.49 -20.99
N LEU A 141 -0.60 10.65 -20.45
CA LEU A 141 0.11 11.31 -19.35
C LEU A 141 -0.84 11.79 -18.26
N TRP A 142 -0.60 11.29 -17.05
CA TRP A 142 -1.30 11.69 -15.84
C TRP A 142 -0.35 12.38 -14.87
N ALA A 143 -0.85 13.40 -14.19
CA ALA A 143 -0.13 14.07 -13.11
C ALA A 143 -0.91 13.96 -11.80
N THR A 144 -0.16 13.72 -10.74
CA THR A 144 -0.67 13.55 -9.39
C THR A 144 0.04 14.50 -8.44
N ALA A 145 -0.73 15.18 -7.60
CA ALA A 145 -0.25 15.95 -6.46
C ALA A 145 -0.92 15.42 -5.20
N GLU A 146 -0.14 15.01 -4.21
CA GLU A 146 -0.62 14.43 -2.97
C GLU A 146 -0.07 15.23 -1.78
N ALA A 147 -0.95 15.62 -0.87
CA ALA A 147 -0.62 16.15 0.43
C ALA A 147 -1.00 15.13 1.50
N SER A 148 -0.04 14.76 2.33
CA SER A 148 -0.20 13.68 3.31
C SER A 148 0.26 14.12 4.69
N TYR A 149 -0.55 13.81 5.69
CA TYR A 149 -0.19 13.89 7.11
C TYR A 149 0.10 12.48 7.63
N VAL A 150 1.20 12.34 8.36
CA VAL A 150 1.70 11.08 8.91
C VAL A 150 1.74 11.20 10.42
N ASN A 151 0.92 10.39 11.09
CA ASN A 151 1.00 10.16 12.52
C ASN A 151 1.80 8.88 12.77
N ASN A 152 2.90 9.00 13.49
CA ASN A 152 3.73 7.84 13.81
C ASN A 152 3.11 7.06 14.97
N VAL A 153 2.84 5.78 14.75
CA VAL A 153 2.28 4.88 15.76
C VAL A 153 3.39 4.15 16.51
N ALA A 154 4.40 3.69 15.78
CA ALA A 154 5.57 3.04 16.37
C ALA A 154 6.82 3.29 15.51
N TYR A 155 7.96 3.45 16.15
CA TYR A 155 9.27 3.42 15.52
C TYR A 155 10.26 2.73 16.44
N ILE A 156 10.63 1.49 16.10
CA ILE A 156 11.42 0.64 16.98
C ILE A 156 12.59 0.00 16.25
N VAL A 157 13.63 -0.29 17.01
CA VAL A 157 14.72 -1.17 16.62
C VAL A 157 14.61 -2.45 17.42
N SER A 158 14.81 -3.59 16.77
CA SER A 158 14.59 -4.93 17.33
C SER A 158 15.54 -5.95 16.70
N LEU A 159 15.60 -7.15 17.29
CA LEU A 159 16.33 -8.25 16.66
C LEU A 159 15.55 -8.78 15.43
N PRO A 160 16.25 -9.33 14.41
CA PRO A 160 15.61 -9.88 13.23
C PRO A 160 14.62 -11.02 13.54
N GLY A 161 13.40 -10.90 13.02
CA GLY A 161 12.31 -11.85 13.28
C GLY A 161 11.48 -11.55 14.55
N GLU A 162 11.80 -10.50 15.30
CA GLU A 162 10.99 -10.07 16.46
C GLU A 162 9.78 -9.22 16.04
N ARG A 163 8.70 -9.30 16.81
CA ARG A 163 7.47 -8.49 16.62
C ARG A 163 7.59 -7.14 17.35
N LEU A 164 6.60 -6.26 17.14
CA LEU A 164 6.58 -4.90 17.71
C LEU A 164 6.58 -4.86 19.25
N ASN A 165 6.29 -5.96 19.92
CA ASN A 165 6.14 -6.07 21.37
C ASN A 165 7.46 -6.34 22.13
N ASN A 166 8.58 -6.52 21.43
CA ASN A 166 9.88 -6.78 22.04
C ASN A 166 10.97 -5.85 21.47
N PRO A 167 10.83 -4.51 21.64
CA PRO A 167 11.80 -3.56 21.12
C PRO A 167 13.11 -3.62 21.91
N LEU A 168 14.25 -3.56 21.21
CA LEU A 168 15.54 -3.24 21.83
C LEU A 168 15.57 -1.75 22.22
N GLN A 169 15.04 -0.91 21.34
CA GLN A 169 14.92 0.52 21.54
C GLN A 169 13.65 1.03 20.84
N GLU A 170 12.93 1.91 21.51
CA GLU A 170 11.79 2.64 20.95
C GLU A 170 12.15 4.11 20.79
N TYR A 171 11.68 4.73 19.72
CA TYR A 171 11.82 6.15 19.48
C TYR A 171 10.44 6.77 19.25
N HIS A 172 10.27 7.99 19.72
CA HIS A 172 9.10 8.80 19.44
C HIS A 172 9.43 9.76 18.30
N LEU A 173 8.91 9.45 17.11
CA LEU A 173 9.00 10.36 15.98
C LEU A 173 7.88 11.40 16.08
N LYS A 174 8.21 12.64 15.73
CA LYS A 174 7.21 13.69 15.59
C LYS A 174 6.40 13.45 14.32
N ASP A 175 5.10 13.71 14.39
CA ASP A 175 4.22 13.75 13.24
C ASP A 175 4.75 14.68 12.14
N ALA A 176 4.51 14.29 10.89
CA ALA A 176 5.05 14.98 9.73
C ALA A 176 4.00 15.16 8.64
N ALA A 177 4.15 16.23 7.87
CA ALA A 177 3.40 16.43 6.63
C ALA A 177 4.37 16.40 5.44
N TYR A 178 3.93 15.85 4.32
CA TYR A 178 4.71 15.85 3.08
C TYR A 178 3.84 16.14 1.86
N LEU A 179 4.52 16.60 0.80
CA LEU A 179 3.96 16.78 -0.54
C LEU A 179 4.66 15.82 -1.49
N LYS A 180 3.89 15.13 -2.34
CA LYS A 180 4.39 14.23 -3.37
C LYS A 180 3.81 14.62 -4.72
N PHE A 181 4.69 14.73 -5.71
CA PHE A 181 4.32 14.97 -7.10
C PHE A 181 4.74 13.77 -7.93
N SER A 182 3.88 13.32 -8.83
CA SER A 182 4.14 12.14 -9.65
C SER A 182 3.60 12.34 -11.06
N LEU A 183 4.33 11.79 -12.04
CA LEU A 183 3.90 11.69 -13.43
C LEU A 183 3.79 10.21 -13.78
N VAL A 184 2.66 9.82 -14.34
CA VAL A 184 2.38 8.43 -14.73
C VAL A 184 2.14 8.39 -16.24
N ILE A 185 2.93 7.58 -16.93
CA ILE A 185 2.78 7.35 -18.36
C ILE A 185 1.95 6.09 -18.55
N VAL A 186 0.88 6.19 -19.33
CA VAL A 186 -0.01 5.09 -19.67
C VAL A 186 -0.04 4.86 -21.18
N PRO A 187 -0.23 3.61 -21.67
CA PRO A 187 -0.34 3.35 -23.09
C PRO A 187 -1.48 4.18 -23.73
N PRO A 188 -1.23 4.92 -24.83
CA PRO A 188 -2.25 5.73 -25.48
C PRO A 188 -3.48 4.93 -25.90
N ARG A 189 -4.67 5.51 -25.77
CA ARG A 189 -5.94 4.85 -26.10
C ARG A 189 -6.01 4.38 -27.56
N LYS A 190 -5.38 5.12 -28.48
CA LYS A 190 -5.31 4.80 -29.91
C LYS A 190 -4.63 3.46 -30.21
N LEU A 191 -3.75 2.97 -29.33
CA LEU A 191 -3.13 1.65 -29.51
C LEU A 191 -4.13 0.52 -29.30
N TRP A 192 -5.07 0.69 -28.37
CA TRP A 192 -6.11 -0.29 -28.06
C TRP A 192 -7.22 -0.32 -29.11
N GLU A 193 -7.55 0.82 -29.70
CA GLU A 193 -8.55 0.91 -30.77
C GLU A 193 -8.13 0.16 -32.04
N LYS A 194 -6.82 0.04 -32.31
CA LYS A 194 -6.30 -0.73 -33.45
C LYS A 194 -6.25 -2.25 -33.21
N LEU A 195 -6.41 -2.69 -31.97
CA LEU A 195 -6.39 -4.11 -31.57
C LEU A 195 -7.79 -4.72 -31.45
N LYS A 196 -8.84 -3.91 -31.62
CA LYS A 196 -10.23 -4.34 -31.76
C LYS A 196 -10.59 -4.45 -33.24
#